data_AF-A0A2N0UZC8-F1
#
_entry.id   AF-A0A2N0UZC8-F1
#
_cell.length_a   1.000
_cell.length_b   1.000
_cell.length_c   1.000
_cell.angle_alpha   90.00
_cell.angle_beta   90.00
_cell.angle_gamma   90.00
#
_symmetry.space_group_name_H-M   'P 1'
#
loop_
_entity.id
_entity.type
_entity.pdbx_description
1 polymer ?
#
loop_
_entity_poly.entity_id
_entity_poly.type
_entity_poly.pdbx_seq_one_letter_code
_entity_poly.pdbx_strand_id
1 'polypeptide(L)'
;MKKIKKTLSLLLSTMIVFSSVAGVSTTVFAASDELTYRKFKYKMLDNDTAEICGYTGKDTVVTIPESINSVPVTSIGRTAFSSCKIKEVTIPNTVRSIKWWAFYGCSSLEKVNLNFGLKTVGYGAFMNCKRLKSVSIPMSVTQICDDSFAVDCTTKTGVFDSYSKQTISTQQYEVDSAFTLKGYSGTVAEKYCNDQFS
;
A
#
# COMPACT_ATOMS: atom_id res chain seq x y z
N MET A 1 -10.12 18.40 -36.86
CA MET A 1 -9.91 19.58 -35.99
C MET A 1 -11.01 19.62 -34.94
N LYS A 2 -10.73 19.22 -33.68
CA LYS A 2 -11.68 19.25 -32.56
C LYS A 2 -11.05 20.10 -31.45
N LYS A 3 -11.56 21.32 -31.28
CA LYS A 3 -11.02 22.37 -30.41
C LYS A 3 -11.35 22.11 -28.93
N ILE A 4 -10.32 22.22 -28.09
CA ILE A 4 -10.25 23.03 -26.86
C ILE A 4 -11.44 22.93 -25.88
N LYS A 5 -11.22 22.25 -24.75
CA LYS A 5 -11.66 22.66 -23.40
C LYS A 5 -10.64 22.18 -22.35
N LYS A 6 -9.54 22.92 -22.20
CA LYS A 6 -8.63 22.86 -21.05
C LYS A 6 -8.43 24.28 -20.52
N THR A 7 -9.33 24.68 -19.64
CA THR A 7 -9.23 25.77 -18.66
C THR A 7 -9.99 25.20 -17.44
N LEU A 8 -9.66 25.36 -16.17
CA LEU A 8 -9.07 26.46 -15.41
C LEU A 8 -8.93 25.94 -13.97
N SER A 9 -7.74 25.95 -13.36
CA SER A 9 -7.61 26.02 -11.89
C SER A 9 -6.21 26.53 -11.56
N LEU A 10 -6.07 27.83 -11.73
CA LEU A 10 -4.93 28.66 -11.36
C LEU A 10 -5.27 29.31 -10.01
N LEU A 11 -4.58 28.91 -8.94
CA LEU A 11 -4.41 29.67 -7.69
C LEU A 11 -2.95 29.39 -7.24
N LEU A 12 -1.98 30.20 -7.65
CA LEU A 12 -1.50 31.45 -7.03
C LEU A 12 -0.68 31.21 -5.73
N SER A 13 0.64 31.04 -5.89
CA SER A 13 1.73 31.42 -4.96
C SER A 13 2.99 30.69 -5.46
N THR A 14 3.86 31.29 -6.26
CA THR A 14 4.78 32.36 -5.83
C THR A 14 5.23 33.20 -7.02
N MET A 15 5.21 34.53 -6.88
CA MET A 15 5.95 35.41 -7.78
C MET A 15 7.45 35.19 -7.59
N ILE A 16 8.13 34.74 -8.63
CA ILE A 16 9.59 34.88 -8.74
C ILE A 16 9.85 35.82 -9.92
N VAL A 17 10.27 37.03 -9.56
CA VAL A 17 10.85 38.00 -10.49
C VAL A 17 12.27 37.54 -10.76
N PHE A 18 12.62 37.22 -12.00
CA PHE A 18 14.03 37.18 -12.42
C PHE A 18 14.20 38.03 -13.66
N SER A 19 14.83 39.18 -13.44
CA SER A 19 15.52 39.96 -14.45
C SER A 19 16.58 39.08 -15.14
N SER A 20 16.69 39.29 -16.45
CA SER A 20 17.62 38.69 -17.40
C SER A 20 19.05 38.48 -16.88
N VAL A 21 19.58 37.26 -17.06
CA VAL A 21 20.92 37.00 -17.61
C VAL A 21 20.95 35.63 -18.30
N ALA A 22 21.64 35.57 -19.44
CA ALA A 22 21.69 34.45 -20.37
C ALA A 22 22.55 33.28 -19.87
N GLY A 23 22.15 32.06 -20.25
CA GLY A 23 23.07 30.94 -20.51
C GLY A 23 23.55 30.13 -19.31
N VAL A 24 22.76 29.13 -18.89
CA VAL A 24 23.29 27.79 -18.55
C VAL A 24 22.21 26.76 -18.92
N SER A 25 22.52 25.86 -19.86
CA SER A 25 21.71 24.64 -20.07
C SER A 25 21.94 23.73 -18.87
N THR A 26 21.20 23.97 -17.80
CA THR A 26 21.07 23.01 -16.70
C THR A 26 19.92 22.09 -17.09
N THR A 27 20.21 20.81 -17.30
CA THR A 27 19.14 19.81 -17.32
C THR A 27 18.54 19.79 -15.93
N VAL A 28 17.47 20.56 -15.76
CA VAL A 28 16.64 20.54 -14.56
C VAL A 28 16.04 19.15 -14.51
N PHE A 29 16.64 18.24 -13.73
CA PHE A 29 15.92 17.09 -13.24
C PHE A 29 14.85 17.66 -12.31
N ALA A 30 13.67 17.95 -12.87
CA ALA A 30 12.51 18.28 -12.07
C ALA A 30 12.28 17.08 -11.16
N ALA A 31 12.58 17.25 -9.86
CA ALA A 31 11.97 16.43 -8.84
C ALA A 31 10.48 16.53 -9.13
N SER A 32 9.86 15.44 -9.59
CA SER A 32 8.43 15.46 -9.86
C SER A 32 7.76 15.93 -8.58
N ASP A 33 7.14 17.11 -8.60
CA ASP A 33 6.61 17.75 -7.40
C ASP A 33 5.70 16.74 -6.68
N GLU A 34 6.16 16.27 -5.53
CA GLU A 34 5.46 15.26 -4.76
C GLU A 34 4.21 15.93 -4.19
N LEU A 35 3.04 15.60 -4.75
CA LEU A 35 1.78 16.23 -4.37
C LEU A 35 1.39 15.74 -2.98
N THR A 36 0.71 16.60 -2.22
CA THR A 36 0.23 16.26 -0.87
C THR A 36 -1.27 16.37 -0.79
N TYR A 37 -1.88 15.38 -0.15
CA TYR A 37 -3.29 15.37 0.23
C TYR A 37 -3.35 15.06 1.73
N ARG A 38 -3.56 16.11 2.53
CA ARG A 38 -3.49 16.03 4.00
C ARG A 38 -2.11 15.49 4.45
N LYS A 39 -2.10 14.28 5.01
CA LYS A 39 -0.94 13.54 5.52
C LYS A 39 -0.36 12.52 4.54
N PHE A 40 -0.92 12.45 3.33
CA PHE A 40 -0.50 11.53 2.28
C PHE A 40 0.23 12.28 1.19
N LYS A 41 1.37 11.74 0.79
CA LYS A 41 2.06 12.15 -0.42
C LYS A 41 1.63 11.25 -1.56
N TYR A 42 1.40 11.79 -2.74
CA TYR A 42 0.87 11.05 -3.86
C TYR A 42 1.41 11.56 -5.21
N LYS A 43 1.23 10.73 -6.24
CA LYS A 43 1.43 11.12 -7.64
C LYS A 43 0.30 10.59 -8.50
N MET A 44 0.07 11.25 -9.62
CA MET A 44 -0.83 10.79 -10.67
C MET A 44 -0.14 9.72 -11.52
N LEU A 45 -0.90 8.71 -11.93
CA LEU A 45 -0.51 7.67 -12.87
C LEU A 45 -1.12 7.96 -14.25
N ASP A 46 -0.56 7.37 -15.30
CA ASP A 46 -0.98 7.59 -16.69
C ASP A 46 -2.42 7.16 -17.01
N ASN A 47 -3.02 6.35 -16.13
CA ASN A 47 -4.38 5.86 -16.24
C ASN A 47 -5.41 6.71 -15.46
N ASP A 48 -5.08 7.97 -15.17
CA ASP A 48 -5.93 8.91 -14.42
C ASP A 48 -6.27 8.44 -12.99
N THR A 49 -5.35 7.70 -12.36
CA THR A 49 -5.50 7.26 -10.96
C THR A 49 -4.33 7.73 -10.09
N ALA A 50 -4.47 7.65 -8.78
CA ALA A 50 -3.45 8.10 -7.84
C ALA A 50 -2.71 6.94 -7.16
N GLU A 51 -1.41 7.13 -6.94
CA GLU A 51 -0.55 6.28 -6.11
C GLU A 51 -0.14 7.04 -4.84
N ILE A 52 -0.30 6.43 -3.67
CA ILE A 52 0.28 6.98 -2.43
C ILE A 52 1.78 6.69 -2.43
N CYS A 53 2.62 7.71 -2.43
CA CYS A 53 4.08 7.57 -2.43
C CYS A 53 4.72 7.78 -1.06
N GLY A 54 3.97 8.33 -0.10
CA GLY A 54 4.48 8.63 1.23
C GLY A 54 3.39 8.93 2.23
N TYR A 55 3.72 8.79 3.51
CA TYR A 55 2.87 9.15 4.62
C TYR A 55 3.65 9.98 5.64
N THR A 56 3.13 11.15 5.98
CA THR A 56 3.77 12.10 6.92
C THR A 56 3.00 12.25 8.23
N GLY A 57 1.88 11.55 8.37
CA GLY A 57 1.06 11.58 9.58
C GLY A 57 1.70 10.84 10.75
N LYS A 58 1.21 11.15 11.96
CA LYS A 58 1.60 10.47 13.21
C LYS A 58 0.48 9.60 13.79
N ASP A 59 -0.63 9.46 13.06
CA ASP A 59 -1.78 8.70 13.52
C ASP A 59 -1.42 7.21 13.69
N THR A 60 -2.00 6.58 14.70
CA THR A 60 -1.84 5.16 14.98
C THR A 60 -2.83 4.30 14.19
N VAL A 61 -3.94 4.88 13.74
CA VAL A 61 -4.94 4.22 12.88
C VAL A 61 -5.04 5.01 11.59
N VAL A 62 -4.83 4.34 10.46
CA VAL A 62 -4.80 4.98 9.15
C VAL A 62 -5.79 4.32 8.21
N THR A 63 -6.70 5.13 7.67
CA THR A 63 -7.50 4.75 6.51
C THR A 63 -6.91 5.44 5.29
N ILE A 64 -6.48 4.64 4.30
CA ILE A 64 -6.04 5.19 3.02
C ILE A 64 -7.27 5.76 2.30
N PRO A 65 -7.20 6.97 1.74
CA PRO A 65 -8.35 7.57 1.06
C PRO A 65 -8.72 6.76 -0.20
N GLU A 66 -10.02 6.55 -0.44
CA GLU A 66 -10.52 5.92 -1.66
C GLU A 66 -10.18 6.73 -2.92
N SER A 67 -10.18 8.06 -2.77
CA SER A 67 -9.90 9.02 -3.84
C SER A 67 -9.14 10.25 -3.33
N ILE A 68 -8.32 10.85 -4.19
CA ILE A 68 -7.68 12.15 -3.97
C ILE A 68 -8.14 13.06 -5.11
N ASN A 69 -8.71 14.23 -4.83
CA ASN A 69 -9.21 15.16 -5.85
C ASN A 69 -10.13 14.48 -6.90
N SER A 70 -11.04 13.63 -6.43
CA SER A 70 -11.98 12.86 -7.25
C SER A 70 -11.38 11.81 -8.17
N VAL A 71 -10.06 11.54 -8.10
CA VAL A 71 -9.43 10.40 -8.78
C VAL A 71 -9.22 9.24 -7.81
N PRO A 72 -9.45 7.99 -8.22
CA PRO A 72 -9.32 6.85 -7.32
C PRO A 72 -7.86 6.58 -6.96
N VAL A 73 -7.61 6.21 -5.71
CA VAL A 73 -6.32 5.70 -5.25
C VAL A 73 -6.24 4.21 -5.58
N THR A 74 -5.35 3.82 -6.46
CA THR A 74 -5.28 2.44 -6.96
C THR A 74 -4.04 1.68 -6.51
N SER A 75 -3.02 2.37 -5.99
CA SER A 75 -1.82 1.72 -5.48
C SER A 75 -1.22 2.41 -4.26
N ILE A 76 -0.53 1.59 -3.46
CA ILE A 76 0.37 2.05 -2.41
C ILE A 76 1.79 1.83 -2.90
N GLY A 77 2.50 2.93 -3.05
CA GLY A 77 3.82 3.04 -3.64
C GLY A 77 4.92 2.38 -2.83
N ARG A 78 6.07 2.23 -3.48
CA ARG A 78 7.29 1.70 -2.86
C ARG A 78 7.60 2.52 -1.60
N THR A 79 7.84 1.84 -0.48
CA THR A 79 8.22 2.45 0.80
C THR A 79 7.27 3.51 1.36
N ALA A 80 6.03 3.62 0.85
CA ALA A 80 5.13 4.74 1.18
C ALA A 80 4.84 4.91 2.68
N PHE A 81 4.83 3.80 3.43
CA PHE A 81 4.65 3.75 4.88
C PHE A 81 5.86 3.13 5.58
N SER A 82 7.03 3.05 4.94
CA SER A 82 8.20 2.41 5.53
C SER A 82 8.52 3.02 6.91
N SER A 83 8.72 2.15 7.90
CA SER A 83 9.04 2.47 9.30
C SER A 83 7.99 3.32 10.05
N CYS A 84 6.77 3.44 9.52
CA CYS A 84 5.69 4.18 10.18
C CYS A 84 5.28 3.51 11.50
N LYS A 85 4.88 4.31 12.48
CA LYS A 85 4.42 3.85 13.81
C LYS A 85 2.90 3.62 13.87
N ILE A 86 2.32 3.21 12.75
CA ILE A 86 0.91 2.85 12.65
C ILE A 86 0.67 1.51 13.35
N LYS A 87 -0.50 1.36 13.99
CA LYS A 87 -1.00 0.14 14.62
C LYS A 87 -2.04 -0.57 13.76
N GLU A 88 -2.86 0.19 13.05
CA GLU A 88 -3.86 -0.34 12.13
C GLU A 88 -3.85 0.43 10.81
N VAL A 89 -3.97 -0.30 9.69
CA VAL A 89 -4.22 0.29 8.38
C VAL A 89 -5.41 -0.37 7.70
N THR A 90 -6.31 0.46 7.17
CA THR A 90 -7.42 0.02 6.32
C THR A 90 -7.13 0.41 4.88
N ILE A 91 -7.09 -0.60 4.01
CA ILE A 91 -6.88 -0.44 2.58
C ILE A 91 -8.27 -0.37 1.91
N PRO A 92 -8.60 0.70 1.15
CA PRO A 92 -9.90 0.85 0.52
C PRO A 92 -10.07 -0.06 -0.70
N ASN A 93 -11.32 -0.29 -1.09
CA ASN A 93 -11.71 -1.15 -2.22
C ASN A 93 -11.21 -0.68 -3.59
N THR A 94 -10.68 0.55 -3.71
CA THR A 94 -10.09 1.09 -4.94
C THR A 94 -8.65 0.62 -5.17
N VAL A 95 -7.93 0.25 -4.11
CA VAL A 95 -6.53 -0.17 -4.21
C VAL A 95 -6.41 -1.57 -4.81
N ARG A 96 -5.61 -1.70 -5.88
CA ARG A 96 -5.32 -2.93 -6.60
C ARG A 96 -3.93 -3.48 -6.29
N SER A 97 -2.98 -2.63 -5.87
CA SER A 97 -1.59 -3.05 -5.64
C SER A 97 -0.97 -2.41 -4.41
N ILE A 98 -0.26 -3.22 -3.63
CA ILE A 98 0.67 -2.78 -2.58
C ILE A 98 2.08 -3.11 -3.08
N LYS A 99 2.90 -2.08 -3.32
CA LYS A 99 4.24 -2.23 -3.92
C LYS A 99 5.31 -2.62 -2.90
N TRP A 100 6.52 -2.80 -3.39
CA TRP A 100 7.69 -3.25 -2.63
C TRP A 100 7.93 -2.42 -1.37
N TRP A 101 8.12 -3.12 -0.25
CA TRP A 101 8.43 -2.52 1.04
C TRP A 101 7.44 -1.44 1.50
N ALA A 102 6.21 -1.42 0.98
CA ALA A 102 5.24 -0.35 1.25
C ALA A 102 5.06 -0.07 2.75
N PHE A 103 5.01 -1.11 3.58
CA PHE A 103 4.91 -1.05 5.04
C PHE A 103 6.12 -1.67 5.74
N TYR A 104 7.28 -1.70 5.06
CA TYR A 104 8.49 -2.30 5.62
C TYR A 104 8.85 -1.69 6.98
N GLY A 105 9.11 -2.52 7.98
CA GLY A 105 9.56 -2.07 9.29
C GLY A 105 8.52 -1.28 10.09
N CYS A 106 7.23 -1.34 9.73
CA CYS A 106 6.13 -0.84 10.56
C CYS A 106 5.98 -1.71 11.82
N SER A 107 6.95 -1.62 12.74
CA SER A 107 7.07 -2.52 13.88
C SER A 107 5.92 -2.41 14.88
N SER A 108 5.13 -1.35 14.80
CA SER A 108 3.93 -1.13 15.61
C SER A 108 2.65 -1.70 15.01
N LEU A 109 2.68 -2.11 13.73
CA LEU A 109 1.50 -2.53 12.97
C LEU A 109 0.99 -3.87 13.50
N GLU A 110 -0.23 -3.87 14.00
CA GLU A 110 -0.92 -5.02 14.59
C GLU A 110 -1.98 -5.59 13.65
N LYS A 111 -2.62 -4.71 12.86
CA LYS A 111 -3.79 -5.06 12.04
C LYS A 111 -3.74 -4.41 10.66
N VAL A 112 -3.97 -5.22 9.64
CA VAL A 112 -4.08 -4.79 8.24
C VAL A 112 -5.40 -5.31 7.69
N ASN A 113 -6.30 -4.41 7.30
CA ASN A 113 -7.53 -4.77 6.61
C ASN A 113 -7.30 -4.65 5.11
N LEU A 114 -7.01 -5.78 4.45
CA LEU A 114 -6.87 -5.86 2.99
C LEU A 114 -8.25 -5.86 2.32
N ASN A 115 -8.36 -5.25 1.15
CA ASN A 115 -9.63 -5.13 0.42
C ASN A 115 -9.87 -6.28 -0.57
N PHE A 116 -11.13 -6.58 -0.87
CA PHE A 116 -11.54 -7.64 -1.80
C PHE A 116 -11.23 -7.36 -3.29
N GLY A 117 -10.72 -6.17 -3.63
CA GLY A 117 -10.25 -5.82 -4.97
C GLY A 117 -8.74 -5.94 -5.13
N LEU A 118 -7.98 -6.21 -4.06
CA LEU A 118 -6.52 -6.25 -4.08
C LEU A 118 -6.03 -7.40 -4.96
N LYS A 119 -5.06 -7.12 -5.85
CA LYS A 119 -4.50 -8.10 -6.80
C LYS A 119 -3.09 -8.52 -6.46
N THR A 120 -2.26 -7.58 -6.01
CA THR A 120 -0.82 -7.83 -5.84
C THR A 120 -0.31 -7.29 -4.50
N VAL A 121 0.45 -8.13 -3.80
CA VAL A 121 1.28 -7.77 -2.64
C VAL A 121 2.75 -7.95 -3.03
N GLY A 122 3.49 -6.84 -3.05
CA GLY A 122 4.88 -6.80 -3.50
C GLY A 122 5.88 -7.32 -2.46
N TYR A 123 7.07 -7.64 -2.97
CA TYR A 123 8.24 -8.08 -2.20
C TYR A 123 8.45 -7.26 -0.92
N GLY A 124 8.55 -7.95 0.21
CA GLY A 124 8.80 -7.33 1.50
C GLY A 124 7.75 -6.31 1.96
N ALA A 125 6.55 -6.27 1.38
CA ALA A 125 5.56 -5.23 1.64
C ALA A 125 5.25 -5.03 3.13
N PHE A 126 5.21 -6.11 3.92
CA PHE A 126 5.01 -6.11 5.37
C PHE A 126 6.19 -6.75 6.13
N MET A 127 7.36 -6.83 5.50
CA MET A 127 8.57 -7.37 6.13
C MET A 127 8.92 -6.54 7.39
N ASN A 128 9.35 -7.22 8.46
CA ASN A 128 9.67 -6.63 9.76
C ASN A 128 8.50 -5.91 10.47
N CYS A 129 7.24 -6.18 10.12
CA CYS A 129 6.07 -5.78 10.90
C CYS A 129 5.90 -6.67 12.15
N LYS A 130 6.80 -6.54 13.13
CA LYS A 130 6.95 -7.49 14.26
C LYS A 130 5.71 -7.71 15.13
N ARG A 131 4.75 -6.78 15.14
CA ARG A 131 3.51 -6.88 15.93
C ARG A 131 2.32 -7.38 15.12
N LEU A 132 2.49 -7.63 13.82
CA LEU A 132 1.44 -8.11 12.95
C LEU A 132 1.26 -9.60 13.22
N LYS A 133 0.20 -9.96 13.95
CA LYS A 133 -0.05 -11.35 14.36
C LYS A 133 -0.80 -12.17 13.29
N SER A 134 -1.66 -11.52 12.51
CA SER A 134 -2.37 -12.21 11.45
C SER A 134 -2.74 -11.29 10.29
N VAL A 135 -2.84 -11.88 9.10
CA VAL A 135 -3.33 -11.20 7.89
C VAL A 135 -4.28 -12.14 7.16
N SER A 136 -5.44 -11.63 6.77
CA SER A 136 -6.38 -12.35 5.90
C SER A 136 -6.18 -11.91 4.46
N ILE A 137 -5.74 -12.83 3.61
CA ILE A 137 -5.53 -12.60 2.19
C ILE A 137 -6.85 -12.82 1.44
N PRO A 138 -7.39 -11.81 0.75
CA PRO A 138 -8.63 -11.97 -0.01
C PRO A 138 -8.40 -12.82 -1.26
N MET A 139 -9.42 -13.55 -1.69
CA MET A 139 -9.38 -14.41 -2.91
C MET A 139 -8.99 -13.64 -4.18
N SER A 140 -9.20 -12.32 -4.18
CA SER A 140 -8.88 -11.48 -5.32
C SER A 140 -7.38 -11.38 -5.60
N VAL A 141 -6.53 -11.67 -4.60
CA VAL A 141 -5.09 -11.58 -4.72
C VAL A 141 -4.61 -12.71 -5.63
N THR A 142 -3.94 -12.33 -6.71
CA THR A 142 -3.39 -13.26 -7.71
C THR A 142 -1.87 -13.33 -7.64
N GLN A 143 -1.24 -12.50 -6.80
CA GLN A 143 0.21 -12.50 -6.64
C GLN A 143 0.62 -12.01 -5.24
N ILE A 144 1.45 -12.80 -4.57
CA ILE A 144 2.18 -12.44 -3.35
C ILE A 144 3.66 -12.72 -3.65
N CYS A 145 4.51 -11.70 -3.57
CA CYS A 145 5.94 -11.85 -3.79
C CYS A 145 6.66 -12.36 -2.53
N ASP A 146 7.89 -12.85 -2.71
CA ASP A 146 8.74 -13.34 -1.63
C ASP A 146 8.89 -12.31 -0.50
N ASP A 147 9.08 -12.80 0.72
CA ASP A 147 9.25 -12.02 1.94
C ASP A 147 8.12 -11.00 2.25
N SER A 148 7.00 -11.01 1.51
CA SER A 148 5.88 -10.06 1.70
C SER A 148 5.43 -9.96 3.15
N PHE A 149 5.47 -11.09 3.88
CA PHE A 149 5.12 -11.21 5.29
C PHE A 149 6.28 -11.82 6.12
N ALA A 150 7.53 -11.55 5.74
CA ALA A 150 8.69 -11.96 6.53
C ALA A 150 8.77 -11.18 7.84
N VAL A 151 8.07 -11.70 8.85
CA VAL A 151 8.12 -11.20 10.22
C VAL A 151 9.11 -12.03 11.05
N ASP A 152 9.79 -11.34 11.96
CA ASP A 152 10.73 -11.91 12.93
C ASP A 152 9.94 -12.67 14.01
N CYS A 153 9.58 -13.91 13.69
CA CYS A 153 8.78 -14.79 14.53
C CYS A 153 9.30 -16.22 14.41
N THR A 154 9.41 -16.89 15.55
CA THR A 154 9.92 -18.27 15.66
C THR A 154 8.99 -19.31 15.05
N THR A 155 7.71 -18.97 14.87
CA THR A 155 6.68 -19.88 14.35
C THR A 155 5.76 -19.15 13.38
N LYS A 156 5.53 -19.73 12.20
CA LYS A 156 4.61 -19.20 11.20
C LYS A 156 3.61 -20.30 10.84
N THR A 157 2.35 -19.94 10.66
CA THR A 157 1.26 -20.91 10.42
C THR A 157 0.33 -20.38 9.33
N GLY A 158 -0.10 -21.27 8.44
CA GLY A 158 -1.15 -21.00 7.46
C GLY A 158 -2.49 -21.59 7.90
N VAL A 159 -3.57 -20.84 7.74
CA VAL A 159 -4.94 -21.34 7.94
C VAL A 159 -5.74 -21.05 6.67
N PHE A 160 -6.27 -22.09 6.05
CA PHE A 160 -6.94 -22.00 4.75
C PHE A 160 -8.35 -22.56 4.82
N ASP A 161 -9.34 -21.70 4.61
CA ASP A 161 -10.74 -22.11 4.52
C ASP A 161 -11.07 -22.62 3.10
N SER A 162 -12.04 -23.54 3.00
CA SER A 162 -12.58 -24.01 1.71
C SER A 162 -13.36 -22.90 0.99
N TYR A 163 -13.35 -22.92 -0.35
CA TYR A 163 -13.95 -21.91 -1.24
C TYR A 163 -15.42 -21.51 -0.98
N SER A 164 -16.21 -22.32 -0.28
CA SER A 164 -17.66 -22.07 -0.07
C SER A 164 -17.97 -20.95 0.92
N LYS A 165 -16.98 -20.45 1.67
CA LYS A 165 -17.13 -19.32 2.60
C LYS A 165 -16.55 -18.06 1.94
N GLN A 166 -17.38 -17.09 1.54
CA GLN A 166 -16.92 -15.76 1.07
C GLN A 166 -16.22 -14.91 2.17
N THR A 167 -16.02 -15.48 3.36
CA THR A 167 -15.39 -14.83 4.50
C THR A 167 -14.70 -15.89 5.36
N ILE A 168 -13.42 -15.70 5.64
CA ILE A 168 -12.66 -16.58 6.54
C ILE A 168 -13.25 -16.48 7.94
N SER A 169 -13.65 -17.60 8.57
CA SER A 169 -14.18 -17.54 9.93
C SER A 169 -13.10 -17.11 10.92
N THR A 170 -13.40 -16.09 11.72
CA THR A 170 -12.46 -15.48 12.66
C THR A 170 -12.29 -16.26 13.96
N GLN A 171 -13.05 -17.33 14.18
CA GLN A 171 -13.00 -18.08 15.43
C GLN A 171 -12.04 -19.26 15.38
N GLN A 172 -11.13 -19.26 16.38
CA GLN A 172 -10.41 -20.40 16.95
C GLN A 172 -9.03 -20.74 16.36
N TYR A 173 -8.08 -19.78 16.41
CA TYR A 173 -6.66 -20.10 16.41
C TYR A 173 -5.90 -19.12 17.34
N GLU A 174 -5.98 -19.39 18.64
CA GLU A 174 -5.07 -18.84 19.65
C GLU A 174 -3.78 -19.67 19.62
N VAL A 175 -2.86 -19.34 18.70
CA VAL A 175 -1.46 -19.76 18.81
C VAL A 175 -0.68 -18.58 19.32
N ASP A 176 -0.62 -18.49 20.64
CA ASP A 176 0.05 -17.42 21.35
C ASP A 176 1.54 -17.43 20.97
N SER A 177 1.94 -16.45 20.16
CA SER A 177 3.30 -16.16 19.61
C SER A 177 3.55 -16.43 18.12
N ALA A 178 2.67 -17.11 17.37
CA ALA A 178 2.92 -17.42 15.94
C ALA A 178 2.29 -16.40 14.98
N PHE A 179 2.99 -16.05 13.90
CA PHE A 179 2.36 -15.31 12.79
C PHE A 179 1.40 -16.21 12.02
N THR A 180 0.17 -15.78 11.81
CA THR A 180 -0.85 -16.53 11.06
C THR A 180 -1.23 -15.86 9.74
N LEU A 181 -0.92 -16.51 8.62
CA LEU A 181 -1.44 -16.12 7.31
C LEU A 181 -2.76 -16.86 7.06
N LYS A 182 -3.85 -16.12 6.92
CA LYS A 182 -5.17 -16.67 6.63
C LYS A 182 -5.49 -16.49 5.15
N GLY A 183 -6.02 -17.52 4.52
CA GLY A 183 -6.41 -17.46 3.11
C GLY A 183 -7.43 -18.52 2.76
N TYR A 184 -7.44 -18.90 1.49
CA TYR A 184 -8.28 -19.97 0.97
C TYR A 184 -7.42 -21.05 0.32
N SER A 185 -7.83 -22.31 0.45
CA SER A 185 -7.13 -23.42 -0.21
C SER A 185 -7.13 -23.22 -1.72
N GLY A 186 -6.09 -23.71 -2.40
CA GLY A 186 -5.84 -23.59 -3.84
C GLY A 186 -5.58 -22.16 -4.33
N THR A 187 -5.34 -21.21 -3.43
CA THR A 187 -5.00 -19.82 -3.81
C THR A 187 -3.51 -19.53 -3.64
N VAL A 188 -3.10 -18.36 -4.14
CA VAL A 188 -1.72 -17.87 -3.95
C VAL A 188 -1.34 -17.67 -2.48
N ALA A 189 -2.32 -17.52 -1.58
CA ALA A 189 -2.07 -17.45 -0.14
C ALA A 189 -1.55 -18.79 0.41
N GLU A 190 -2.16 -19.90 0.00
CA GLU A 190 -1.73 -21.25 0.38
C GLU A 190 -0.36 -21.57 -0.22
N LYS A 191 -0.18 -21.29 -1.52
CA LYS A 191 1.12 -21.48 -2.17
C LYS A 191 2.23 -20.70 -1.45
N TYR A 192 2.02 -19.41 -1.19
CA TYR A 192 3.00 -18.58 -0.49
C TYR A 192 3.35 -19.14 0.90
N CYS A 193 2.34 -19.62 1.64
CA CYS A 193 2.57 -20.23 2.95
C CYS A 193 3.43 -21.49 2.86
N ASN A 194 3.12 -22.39 1.92
CA ASN A 194 3.89 -23.62 1.72
C ASN A 194 5.34 -23.34 1.32
N ASP A 195 5.55 -22.33 0.48
CA ASP A 195 6.88 -21.95 -0.01
C ASP A 195 7.74 -21.26 1.07
N GLN A 196 7.12 -20.56 2.04
CA GLN A 196 7.84 -19.68 2.96
C GLN A 196 7.87 -20.15 4.42
N PHE A 197 6.95 -21.03 4.82
CA PHE A 197 6.83 -21.54 6.20
C PHE A 197 7.28 -23.00 6.33
N SER A 198 7.86 -23.58 5.28
CA SER A 198 8.43 -24.94 5.28
C SER A 198 9.76 -25.04 6.02
#